data_AF-A0A3R6ZHE3-F1
#
_entry.id   AF-A0A3R6ZHE3-F1
#
_cell.length_a   1.000
_cell.length_b   1.000
_cell.length_c   1.000
_cell.angle_alpha   90.00
_cell.angle_beta   90.00
_cell.angle_gamma   90.00
#
_symmetry.space_group_name_H-M   'P 1'
#
loop_
_entity.id
_entity.type
_entity.pdbx_description
1 polymer ?
#
loop_
_entity_poly.entity_id
_entity_poly.type
_entity_poly.pdbx_seq_one_letter_code
_entity_poly.pdbx_strand_id
1 'polypeptide(L)'
;MDNGLYTIIQKEQRGHLSTKLWTTTDKYRQQRLATKAHALVLDNMKGFIVHEVVPLVSKCGDYVEYVFVMENSRCGTMWEIKRRYSLFHDLREDLEELFETPHCHYCKKAIESLQSLSFPPKRFFHSDGIIMQRVVDFHAYIQAILKILSSPYCRNCSLVSVNAHS
;
A
#
# COMPACT_ATOMS: atom_id res chain seq x y z
N MET A 1 28.82 -23.92 -39.18
CA MET A 1 29.04 -22.65 -38.44
C MET A 1 27.73 -22.30 -37.75
N ASP A 2 27.57 -22.93 -36.59
CA ASP A 2 26.94 -22.52 -35.33
C ASP A 2 25.74 -21.56 -35.32
N ASN A 3 24.56 -22.13 -35.04
CA ASN A 3 23.40 -21.45 -34.44
C ASN A 3 23.17 -22.02 -33.03
N GLY A 4 23.94 -21.54 -32.05
CA GLY A 4 23.78 -21.89 -30.63
C GLY A 4 22.90 -20.88 -29.89
N LEU A 5 22.10 -21.39 -28.94
CA LEU A 5 21.20 -20.70 -27.98
C LEU A 5 19.73 -20.50 -28.40
N TYR A 6 19.07 -21.61 -28.74
CA TYR A 6 17.60 -21.73 -28.62
C TYR A 6 17.23 -23.08 -28.01
N THR A 7 17.60 -23.32 -26.75
CA THR A 7 17.06 -24.43 -25.94
C THR A 7 17.39 -24.21 -24.47
N ILE A 8 16.59 -24.78 -23.56
CA ILE A 8 16.53 -24.60 -22.09
C ILE A 8 15.48 -23.49 -21.80
N ILE A 9 14.20 -23.74 -21.50
CA ILE A 9 13.54 -24.78 -20.69
C ILE A 9 12.08 -24.95 -21.17
N GLN A 10 11.74 -26.08 -21.76
CA GLN A 10 10.39 -26.65 -21.72
C GLN A 10 10.53 -28.08 -21.23
N LYS A 11 10.02 -28.37 -20.02
CA LYS A 11 9.31 -29.58 -19.60
C LYS A 11 9.46 -29.76 -18.10
N GLU A 12 8.34 -29.62 -17.39
CA GLU A 12 7.80 -30.51 -16.35
C GLU A 12 6.68 -29.72 -15.65
N GLN A 13 5.47 -30.22 -15.40
CA GLN A 13 4.75 -31.42 -15.78
C GLN A 13 3.27 -31.09 -15.47
N ARG A 14 2.35 -31.66 -16.25
CA ARG A 14 0.89 -31.59 -16.00
C ARG A 14 0.57 -32.22 -14.64
N GLY A 15 -0.25 -31.54 -13.86
CA GLY A 15 -0.88 -32.09 -12.66
C GLY A 15 -2.30 -31.57 -12.51
N HIS A 16 -3.23 -32.31 -13.12
CA HIS A 16 -4.60 -32.59 -12.68
C HIS A 16 -5.45 -31.48 -12.02
N LEU A 17 -6.57 -31.13 -12.69
CA LEU A 17 -7.73 -30.51 -12.05
C LEU A 17 -8.13 -31.31 -10.79
N SER A 18 -8.23 -30.63 -9.66
CA SER A 18 -8.99 -31.09 -8.49
C SER A 18 -9.94 -29.97 -8.04
N THR A 19 -11.11 -29.93 -8.68
CA THR A 19 -12.32 -29.33 -8.14
C THR A 19 -12.72 -30.09 -6.88
N LYS A 20 -12.39 -29.56 -5.69
CA LYS A 20 -12.92 -30.04 -4.42
C LYS A 20 -13.38 -28.87 -3.54
N LEU A 21 -14.69 -28.70 -3.51
CA LEU A 21 -15.54 -28.30 -2.38
C LEU A 21 -14.88 -27.38 -1.33
N TRP A 22 -15.05 -26.07 -1.51
CA TRP A 22 -14.95 -25.10 -0.41
C TRP A 22 -16.23 -25.23 0.44
N THR A 23 -16.23 -26.16 1.39
CA THR A 23 -17.36 -26.33 2.31
C THR A 23 -17.43 -25.14 3.27
N THR A 24 -18.66 -24.77 3.60
CA THR A 24 -19.15 -23.60 4.34
C THR A 24 -18.41 -23.25 5.64
N THR A 25 -17.61 -24.15 6.19
CA THR A 25 -16.78 -24.00 7.41
C THR A 25 -15.64 -22.98 7.28
N ASP A 26 -15.09 -22.74 6.08
CA ASP A 26 -14.03 -21.73 5.89
C ASP A 26 -14.54 -20.30 6.04
N LYS A 27 -15.78 -20.04 5.61
CA LYS A 27 -16.40 -18.71 5.72
C LYS A 27 -16.58 -18.30 7.20
N TYR A 28 -16.99 -19.22 8.07
CA TYR A 28 -17.14 -18.94 9.51
C TYR A 28 -15.81 -18.81 10.26
N ARG A 29 -14.72 -19.45 9.78
CA ARG A 29 -13.37 -19.27 10.34
C ARG A 29 -12.77 -17.94 9.91
N GLN A 30 -12.91 -17.57 8.64
CA GLN A 30 -12.57 -16.25 8.12
C GLN A 30 -13.35 -15.14 8.84
N GLN A 31 -14.65 -15.35 9.11
CA GLN A 31 -15.50 -14.34 9.72
C GLN A 31 -15.21 -14.10 11.21
N ARG A 32 -14.85 -15.14 11.99
CA ARG A 32 -14.39 -14.99 13.41
C ARG A 32 -12.98 -14.42 13.54
N LEU A 33 -12.08 -14.78 12.62
CA LEU A 33 -10.75 -14.14 12.56
C LEU A 33 -10.89 -12.69 12.10
N ALA A 34 -11.82 -12.39 11.19
CA ALA A 34 -12.13 -11.03 10.77
C ALA A 34 -12.72 -10.18 11.91
N THR A 35 -13.53 -10.74 12.82
CA THR A 35 -14.09 -9.96 13.95
C THR A 35 -13.06 -9.65 15.04
N LYS A 36 -12.14 -10.58 15.35
CA LYS A 36 -11.02 -10.30 16.28
C LYS A 36 -9.91 -9.47 15.63
N ALA A 37 -9.70 -9.61 14.32
CA ALA A 37 -8.78 -8.76 13.57
C ALA A 37 -9.33 -7.33 13.43
N HIS A 38 -10.65 -7.14 13.23
CA HIS A 38 -11.28 -5.82 13.21
C HIS A 38 -11.05 -5.04 14.51
N ALA A 39 -11.13 -5.72 15.66
CA ALA A 39 -10.88 -5.10 16.96
C ALA A 39 -9.41 -4.72 17.21
N LEU A 40 -8.45 -5.26 16.43
CA LEU A 40 -7.02 -4.95 16.52
C LEU A 40 -6.56 -3.94 15.45
N VAL A 41 -7.45 -3.56 14.52
CA VAL A 41 -7.12 -2.82 13.28
C VAL A 41 -7.27 -1.31 13.40
N LEU A 42 -7.87 -0.74 14.45
CA LEU A 42 -8.11 0.71 14.51
C LEU A 42 -7.24 1.50 15.48
N ASP A 43 -6.42 0.85 16.29
CA ASP A 43 -5.78 1.59 17.39
C ASP A 43 -4.66 2.53 16.93
N ASN A 44 -4.15 2.38 15.68
CA ASN A 44 -3.25 3.29 14.96
C ASN A 44 -2.54 2.62 13.76
N MET A 45 -1.95 3.41 12.85
CA MET A 45 -1.16 2.95 11.69
C MET A 45 0.21 2.26 12.04
N LYS A 46 0.52 1.98 13.31
CA LYS A 46 1.77 1.28 13.68
C LYS A 46 1.69 -0.19 13.24
N GLY A 47 2.81 -0.71 12.75
CA GLY A 47 2.90 -2.11 12.35
C GLY A 47 2.39 -2.38 10.93
N PHE A 48 1.90 -1.37 10.22
CA PHE A 48 1.80 -1.45 8.76
C PHE A 48 3.19 -1.24 8.15
N ILE A 49 3.61 -2.15 7.29
CA ILE A 49 4.92 -2.15 6.63
C ILE A 49 4.69 -2.21 5.13
N VAL A 50 5.41 -1.37 4.37
CA VAL A 50 5.53 -1.49 2.91
C VAL A 50 6.78 -2.30 2.63
N HIS A 51 6.63 -3.51 2.10
CA HIS A 51 7.75 -4.37 1.71
C HIS A 51 8.31 -3.94 0.37
N GLU A 52 7.43 -3.83 -0.62
CA GLU A 52 7.81 -3.62 -2.01
C GLU A 52 6.78 -2.76 -2.74
N VAL A 53 7.25 -2.03 -3.75
CA VAL A 53 6.40 -1.41 -4.77
C VAL A 53 6.85 -1.93 -6.13
N VAL A 54 5.94 -2.53 -6.88
CA VAL A 54 6.23 -3.10 -8.21
C VAL A 54 5.41 -2.37 -9.27
N PRO A 55 6.01 -1.92 -10.37
CA PRO A 55 5.25 -1.36 -11.47
C PRO A 55 4.64 -2.50 -12.31
N LEU A 56 3.35 -2.40 -12.58
CA LEU A 56 2.66 -3.27 -13.51
C LEU A 56 2.19 -2.44 -14.70
N VAL A 57 2.93 -2.58 -15.81
CA VAL A 57 2.54 -2.01 -17.09
C VAL A 57 1.38 -2.82 -17.66
N SER A 58 0.32 -2.14 -18.06
CA SER A 58 -0.80 -2.70 -18.79
C SER A 58 -0.34 -3.48 -20.04
N LYS A 59 -1.11 -4.49 -20.47
CA LYS A 59 -0.76 -5.33 -21.63
C LYS A 59 -0.57 -4.52 -22.92
N CYS A 60 -1.31 -3.42 -23.07
CA CYS A 60 -1.24 -2.51 -24.20
C CYS A 60 -0.30 -1.32 -23.99
N GLY A 61 0.31 -1.18 -22.80
CA GLY A 61 1.23 -0.08 -22.49
C GLY A 61 0.58 1.30 -22.32
N ASP A 62 -0.75 1.36 -22.20
CA ASP A 62 -1.51 2.61 -22.10
C ASP A 62 -1.50 3.21 -20.68
N TYR A 63 -1.35 2.38 -19.66
CA TYR A 63 -1.17 2.82 -18.28
C TYR A 63 -0.24 1.92 -17.46
N VAL A 64 0.16 2.44 -16.30
CA VAL A 64 0.96 1.74 -15.28
C VAL A 64 0.21 1.78 -13.96
N GLU A 65 0.10 0.63 -13.31
CA GLU A 65 -0.34 0.50 -11.92
C GLU A 65 0.88 0.24 -11.04
N TYR A 66 0.85 0.75 -9.81
CA TYR A 66 1.86 0.48 -8.79
C TYR A 66 1.23 -0.46 -7.76
N VAL A 67 1.84 -1.63 -7.61
CA VAL A 67 1.42 -2.68 -6.68
C VAL A 67 2.26 -2.56 -5.43
N PHE A 68 1.63 -2.28 -4.30
CA PHE A 68 2.28 -2.20 -2.99
C PHE A 68 2.03 -3.50 -2.26
N VAL A 69 3.10 -4.18 -1.86
CA VAL A 69 3.04 -5.36 -1.00
C VAL A 69 3.11 -4.87 0.45
N MET A 70 2.01 -5.04 1.17
CA MET A 70 1.81 -4.53 2.52
C MET A 70 1.78 -5.68 3.52
N GLU A 71 2.26 -5.43 4.73
CA GLU A 71 2.11 -6.34 5.87
C GLU A 71 1.54 -5.59 7.08
N ASN A 72 0.67 -6.26 7.83
CA ASN A 72 0.37 -5.91 9.21
C ASN A 72 1.18 -6.83 10.13
N SER A 73 2.29 -6.31 10.66
CA SER A 73 3.25 -7.06 11.48
C SER A 73 2.69 -7.56 12.81
N ARG A 74 1.52 -7.06 13.24
CA ARG A 74 0.86 -7.53 14.47
C ARG A 74 0.20 -8.89 14.27
N CYS A 75 -0.29 -9.17 13.07
CA CYS A 75 -0.98 -10.42 12.74
C CYS A 75 -0.29 -11.22 11.64
N GLY A 76 0.81 -10.71 11.06
CA GLY A 76 1.53 -11.32 9.94
C GLY A 76 0.73 -11.39 8.64
N THR A 77 -0.39 -10.66 8.54
CA THR A 77 -1.22 -10.67 7.33
C THR A 77 -0.56 -9.81 6.27
N MET A 78 -0.42 -10.36 5.06
CA MET A 78 0.05 -9.64 3.88
C MET A 78 -1.07 -9.44 2.86
N TRP A 79 -1.05 -8.31 2.16
CA TRP A 79 -1.97 -8.02 1.07
C TRP A 79 -1.34 -7.08 0.05
N GLU A 80 -1.98 -6.98 -1.11
CA GLU A 80 -1.54 -6.09 -2.19
C GLU A 80 -2.51 -4.91 -2.35
N ILE A 81 -1.96 -3.73 -2.60
CA ILE A 81 -2.72 -2.55 -3.02
C ILE A 81 -2.27 -2.17 -4.42
N LYS A 82 -3.18 -2.25 -5.39
CA LYS A 82 -2.92 -1.93 -6.79
C LYS A 82 -3.64 -0.67 -7.22
N ARG A 83 -2.90 0.39 -7.57
CA ARG A 83 -3.47 1.69 -7.94
C ARG A 83 -2.62 2.40 -8.99
N ARG A 84 -3.26 3.22 -9.82
CA ARG A 84 -2.56 4.13 -10.77
C ARG A 84 -2.00 5.34 -10.02
N TYR A 85 -1.02 6.02 -10.64
CA TYR A 85 -0.46 7.28 -10.13
C TYR A 85 -1.53 8.30 -9.73
N SER A 86 -2.58 8.46 -10.56
CA SER A 86 -3.63 9.44 -10.31
C SER A 86 -4.31 9.25 -8.97
N LEU A 87 -4.60 8.01 -8.55
CA LEU A 87 -5.27 7.76 -7.28
C LEU A 87 -4.38 8.06 -6.06
N PHE A 88 -3.06 7.96 -6.20
CA PHE A 88 -2.14 8.42 -5.15
C PHE A 88 -2.00 9.94 -5.13
N HIS A 89 -2.08 10.57 -6.30
CA HIS A 89 -2.11 12.02 -6.40
C HIS A 89 -3.39 12.56 -5.74
N ASP A 90 -4.56 11.99 -6.05
CA ASP A 90 -5.83 12.37 -5.44
C ASP A 90 -5.79 12.19 -3.92
N LEU A 91 -5.26 11.06 -3.42
CA LEU A 91 -5.04 10.86 -1.98
C LEU A 91 -4.17 11.95 -1.35
N ARG A 92 -3.11 12.40 -2.04
CA ARG A 92 -2.26 13.49 -1.53
C ARG A 92 -3.05 14.79 -1.43
N GLU A 93 -3.81 15.14 -2.46
CA GLU A 93 -4.63 16.37 -2.46
C GLU A 93 -5.71 16.29 -1.37
N ASP A 94 -6.39 15.15 -1.21
CA ASP A 94 -7.37 14.92 -0.15
C ASP A 94 -6.74 15.10 1.24
N LEU A 95 -5.53 14.57 1.45
CA LEU A 95 -4.80 14.77 2.70
C LEU A 95 -4.44 16.24 2.90
N GLU A 96 -3.96 16.93 1.86
CA GLU A 96 -3.62 18.36 1.95
C GLU A 96 -4.84 19.22 2.30
N GLU A 97 -5.99 18.97 1.67
CA GLU A 97 -7.25 19.66 1.95
C GLU A 97 -7.74 19.42 3.39
N LEU A 98 -7.76 18.16 3.83
CA LEU A 98 -8.15 17.80 5.21
C LEU A 98 -7.29 18.49 6.27
N PHE A 99 -6.10 18.92 5.89
CA PHE A 99 -5.09 19.46 6.78
C PHE A 99 -4.83 20.97 6.63
N GLU A 100 -5.57 21.68 5.77
CA GLU A 100 -5.43 23.13 5.61
C GLU A 100 -5.64 23.89 6.92
N THR A 101 -6.57 23.44 7.77
CA THR A 101 -6.89 24.09 9.04
C THR A 101 -6.59 23.16 10.23
N PRO A 102 -5.35 23.16 10.77
CA PRO A 102 -5.03 22.39 11.96
C PRO A 102 -5.82 22.88 13.16
N HIS A 103 -6.57 21.98 13.79
CA HIS A 103 -7.41 22.36 14.94
C HIS A 103 -6.65 22.38 16.30
N CYS A 104 -5.42 21.87 16.36
CA CYS A 104 -4.55 21.95 17.55
C CYS A 104 -3.05 21.83 17.18
N HIS A 105 -2.13 22.04 18.14
CA HIS A 105 -0.68 21.98 17.88
C HIS A 105 -0.17 20.58 17.50
N TYR A 106 -0.76 19.50 18.04
CA TYR A 106 -0.43 18.13 17.65
C TYR A 106 -0.70 17.88 16.16
N CYS A 107 -1.90 18.25 15.68
CA CYS A 107 -2.27 18.14 14.27
C CYS A 107 -1.40 19.06 13.41
N LYS A 108 -1.15 20.30 13.85
CA LYS A 108 -0.24 21.22 13.12
C LYS A 108 1.11 20.57 12.83
N LYS A 109 1.72 19.89 13.81
CA LYS A 109 3.02 19.23 13.60
C LYS A 109 2.96 18.05 12.64
N ALA A 110 1.88 17.26 12.72
CA ALA A 110 1.64 16.16 11.79
C ALA A 110 1.53 16.68 10.35
N ILE A 111 0.80 17.77 10.18
CA ILE A 111 0.55 18.43 8.89
C ILE A 111 1.85 18.98 8.31
N GLU A 112 2.62 19.74 9.09
CA GLU A 112 3.94 20.22 8.69
C GLU A 112 4.84 19.06 8.20
N SER A 113 4.77 17.92 8.90
CA SER A 113 5.55 16.73 8.54
C SER A 113 5.06 16.12 7.23
N LEU A 114 3.74 16.02 7.02
CA LEU A 114 3.14 15.49 5.79
C LEU A 114 3.42 16.39 4.58
N GLN A 115 3.29 17.71 4.74
CA GLN A 115 3.58 18.70 3.70
C GLN A 115 5.06 18.76 3.32
N SER A 116 5.96 18.35 4.22
CA SER A 116 7.40 18.25 3.94
C SER A 116 7.80 17.01 3.13
N LEU A 117 6.88 16.06 2.92
CA LEU A 117 7.17 14.85 2.17
C LEU A 117 7.28 15.14 0.67
N SER A 118 8.31 14.58 0.04
CA SER A 118 8.45 14.60 -1.42
C SER A 118 7.48 13.62 -2.06
N PHE A 119 6.59 14.11 -2.92
CA PHE A 119 5.69 13.26 -3.71
C PHE A 119 6.23 13.08 -5.14
N PRO A 120 6.12 11.89 -5.76
CA PRO A 120 6.58 11.69 -7.12
C PRO A 120 5.94 12.68 -8.10
N PRO A 121 6.73 13.38 -8.93
CA PRO A 121 6.21 14.46 -9.77
C PRO A 121 5.29 13.93 -10.88
N LYS A 122 4.30 14.76 -11.22
CA LYS A 122 3.45 14.53 -12.39
C LYS A 122 4.32 14.67 -13.64
N ARG A 123 4.24 13.67 -14.52
CA ARG A 123 4.99 13.60 -15.79
C ARG A 123 4.01 13.22 -16.89
N PHE A 124 4.15 13.86 -18.05
CA PHE A 124 3.29 13.63 -19.22
C PHE A 124 3.64 12.36 -20.01
N PHE A 125 4.86 11.84 -19.84
CA PHE A 125 5.33 10.65 -20.53
C PHE A 125 5.79 9.58 -19.54
N HIS A 126 5.57 8.32 -19.90
CA HIS A 126 5.95 7.14 -19.11
C HIS A 126 7.14 6.46 -19.78
N SER A 127 8.36 6.90 -19.47
CA SER A 127 9.55 6.12 -19.76
C SER A 127 9.82 5.13 -18.63
N ASP A 128 10.53 4.04 -18.92
CA ASP A 128 10.93 3.05 -17.90
C ASP A 128 11.68 3.72 -16.74
N GLY A 129 12.55 4.70 -17.03
CA GLY A 129 13.23 5.49 -16.00
C GLY A 129 12.27 6.26 -15.08
N ILE A 130 11.20 6.85 -15.63
CA ILE A 130 10.17 7.54 -14.84
C ILE A 130 9.36 6.53 -14.01
N ILE A 131 9.05 5.37 -14.57
CA ILE A 131 8.31 4.32 -13.88
C ILE A 131 9.10 3.82 -12.66
N MET A 132 10.38 3.52 -12.86
CA MET A 132 11.25 3.03 -11.78
C MET A 132 11.56 4.11 -10.74
N GLN A 133 11.73 5.38 -11.15
CA GLN A 133 11.87 6.47 -10.17
C GLN A 133 10.63 6.58 -9.28
N ARG A 134 9.44 6.48 -9.88
CA ARG A 134 8.17 6.52 -9.12
C ARG A 134 8.03 5.36 -8.15
N VAL A 135 8.55 4.17 -8.48
CA VAL A 135 8.57 3.03 -7.55
C VAL A 135 9.33 3.40 -6.28
N VAL A 136 10.53 3.97 -6.42
CA VAL A 136 11.35 4.41 -5.29
C VAL A 136 10.66 5.52 -4.51
N ASP A 137 10.16 6.54 -5.21
CA ASP A 137 9.50 7.69 -4.58
C ASP A 137 8.24 7.27 -3.83
N PHE A 138 7.41 6.38 -4.40
CA PHE A 138 6.21 5.89 -3.77
C PHE A 138 6.50 5.04 -2.54
N HIS A 139 7.49 4.15 -2.62
CA HIS A 139 7.91 3.34 -1.47
C HIS A 139 8.31 4.24 -0.30
N ALA A 140 9.19 5.22 -0.55
CA ALA A 140 9.62 6.19 0.45
C ALA A 140 8.45 7.05 1.00
N TYR A 141 7.59 7.55 0.11
CA TYR A 141 6.47 8.42 0.48
C TYR A 141 5.46 7.72 1.39
N ILE A 142 5.01 6.51 1.02
CA ILE A 142 4.04 5.76 1.83
C ILE A 142 4.65 5.33 3.15
N GLN A 143 5.91 4.88 3.17
CA GLN A 143 6.60 4.56 4.42
C GLN A 143 6.68 5.79 5.36
N ALA A 144 6.95 6.98 4.81
CA ALA A 144 7.00 8.21 5.58
C ALA A 144 5.62 8.61 6.15
N ILE A 145 4.56 8.49 5.36
CA ILE A 145 3.17 8.69 5.83
C ILE A 145 2.87 7.76 7.01
N LEU A 146 3.11 6.46 6.85
CA LEU A 146 2.84 5.48 7.90
C LEU A 146 3.61 5.81 9.18
N LYS A 147 4.86 6.24 9.06
CA LYS A 147 5.68 6.68 10.20
C LYS A 147 5.05 7.88 10.91
N ILE A 148 4.62 8.91 10.18
CA ILE A 148 3.98 10.10 10.75
C ILE A 148 2.67 9.74 11.44
N LEU A 149 1.80 8.97 10.76
CA LEU A 149 0.50 8.57 11.30
C LEU A 149 0.60 7.59 12.48
N SER A 150 1.69 6.83 12.56
CA SER A 150 1.96 5.96 13.70
C SER A 150 2.48 6.71 14.94
N SER A 151 2.88 7.97 14.79
CA SER A 151 3.51 8.78 15.84
C SER A 151 2.58 8.91 17.06
N PRO A 152 3.04 8.54 18.28
CA PRO A 152 2.28 8.77 19.51
C PRO A 152 1.97 10.24 19.76
N TYR A 153 2.84 11.14 19.29
CA TYR A 153 2.66 12.59 19.49
C TYR A 153 1.35 13.09 18.87
N CYS A 154 1.03 12.64 17.66
CA CYS A 154 -0.16 13.03 16.92
C CYS A 154 -1.47 12.55 17.61
N ARG A 155 -1.39 11.54 18.47
CA ARG A 155 -2.55 10.97 19.19
C ARG A 155 -2.94 11.70 20.45
N ASN A 156 -2.12 12.65 20.89
CA ASN A 156 -2.47 13.53 22.01
C ASN A 156 -3.52 14.59 21.61
N CYS A 157 -3.83 14.69 20.31
CA CYS A 157 -5.00 15.40 19.84
C CYS A 157 -6.28 14.74 20.40
N SER A 158 -7.14 15.52 21.06
CA SER A 158 -8.39 15.02 21.65
C SER A 158 -9.37 14.43 20.64
N LEU A 159 -9.45 14.99 19.42
CA LEU A 159 -10.30 14.45 18.36
C LEU A 159 -9.76 13.10 17.85
N VAL A 160 -8.43 12.98 17.73
CA VAL A 160 -7.79 11.73 17.31
C VAL A 160 -7.93 10.68 18.41
N SER A 161 -7.73 11.01 19.68
CA SER A 161 -7.82 10.05 20.78
C SER A 161 -9.24 9.50 20.98
N VAL A 162 -10.26 10.34 20.82
CA VAL A 162 -11.67 9.90 20.91
C VAL A 162 -12.03 8.96 19.76
N ASN A 163 -11.56 9.26 18.55
CA ASN A 163 -11.88 8.47 17.36
C ASN A 163 -10.98 7.23 17.16
N ALA A 164 -9.81 7.16 17.79
CA ALA A 164 -8.91 6.01 17.69
C ALA A 164 -9.39 4.78 18.49
N HIS A 165 -10.30 4.97 19.45
CA HIS A 165 -10.84 3.91 20.32
C HIS A 165 -12.32 3.58 20.03
N SER A 166 -12.89 4.16 18.96
CA SER A 166 -14.26 3.92 18.49
C SER A 166 -14.26 2.87 17.37
#